data_AF-A0A973YMY1-F1
#
_entry.id   AF-A0A973YMY1-F1
#
_cell.length_a   1.000
_cell.length_b   1.000
_cell.length_c   1.000
_cell.angle_alpha   90.00
_cell.angle_beta   90.00
_cell.angle_gamma   90.00
#
_symmetry.space_group_name_H-M   'P 1'
#
loop_
_entity.id
_entity.type
_entity.pdbx_description
1 polymer ?
#
loop_
_entity_poly.entity_id
_entity_poly.type
_entity_poly.pdbx_seq_one_letter_code
_entity_poly.pdbx_strand_id
1 'polypeptide(L)'
;MLALAGCSGGGGGAASPSGTASASASKTAEAKVYSEDELRNLISGKKDNDGNELKLYSKEQVDQGGNIANLLMSTATIDPKECKDIATAGLLDKVESGDVAVAISQGNQPRTLSAQSGSSGPDAVKTLNDISGKMGQCAKFSVSALGQKYDVSSEELKAKTDADKTFATVSTRSGDNQQKLMQVSAAQGRLLVVATKSGTDLGDKDQKELEGLVNDVLAKAKGGATSSATATSTSGGSMSTSSPSATSTASSTASATMTSGSGTTSSPSASR
;
A
#
# COMPACT_ATOMS: atom_id res chain seq x y z
N MET A 1 13.09 36.21 -66.69
CA MET A 1 14.32 36.50 -67.46
C MET A 1 15.52 36.31 -66.56
N LEU A 2 16.72 36.09 -67.12
CA LEU A 2 18.00 35.78 -66.47
C LEU A 2 18.08 34.36 -65.85
N ALA A 3 18.61 33.45 -66.65
CA ALA A 3 19.46 32.37 -66.16
C ALA A 3 20.85 32.93 -65.81
N LEU A 4 21.60 32.24 -64.95
CA LEU A 4 23.05 32.34 -64.92
C LEU A 4 23.63 30.96 -64.56
N ALA A 5 24.57 30.49 -65.38
CA ALA A 5 25.16 29.16 -65.25
C ALA A 5 26.62 29.24 -64.80
N GLY A 6 27.11 28.15 -64.19
CA GLY A 6 28.51 27.77 -64.25
C GLY A 6 29.37 28.13 -63.02
N CYS A 7 29.78 27.08 -62.30
CA CYS A 7 31.20 26.86 -62.02
C CYS A 7 31.42 25.37 -61.74
N SER A 8 32.14 24.68 -62.64
CA SER A 8 32.65 23.32 -62.39
C SER A 8 34.07 23.40 -61.83
N GLY A 9 34.27 22.93 -60.61
CA GLY A 9 35.59 22.82 -59.98
C GLY A 9 35.72 21.50 -59.25
N GLY A 10 36.59 20.61 -59.74
CA GLY A 10 36.86 19.32 -59.12
C GLY A 10 37.80 19.44 -57.93
N GLY A 11 37.64 18.55 -56.95
CA GLY A 11 38.51 18.43 -55.78
C GLY A 11 38.03 17.30 -54.89
N GLY A 12 38.79 16.21 -54.81
CA GLY A 12 38.40 15.04 -54.02
C GLY A 12 38.48 15.30 -52.52
N GLY A 13 37.45 14.89 -51.79
CA GLY A 13 37.42 14.88 -50.33
C GLY A 13 36.50 13.75 -49.86
N ALA A 14 37.03 12.83 -49.04
CA ALA A 14 36.28 11.66 -48.59
C ALA A 14 35.17 12.06 -47.61
N ALA A 15 33.91 11.93 -48.03
CA ALA A 15 32.75 12.14 -47.16
C ALA A 15 32.34 10.82 -46.50
N SER A 16 32.65 10.67 -45.21
CA SER A 16 32.10 9.60 -44.38
C SER A 16 30.63 9.91 -44.05
N PRO A 17 29.67 9.01 -44.34
CA PRO A 17 28.29 9.21 -43.94
C PRO A 17 28.12 8.83 -42.46
N SER A 18 28.48 9.75 -41.56
CA SER A 18 28.02 9.69 -40.17
C SER A 18 26.51 9.94 -40.16
N GLY A 19 25.73 8.86 -40.23
CA GLY A 19 24.28 8.92 -40.19
C GLY A 19 23.79 9.65 -38.95
N THR A 20 22.84 10.56 -39.13
CA THR A 20 22.14 11.24 -38.03
C THR A 20 21.52 10.20 -37.12
N ALA A 21 22.15 9.94 -35.98
CA ALA A 21 21.61 9.08 -34.96
C ALA A 21 20.30 9.70 -34.48
N SER A 22 19.17 9.09 -34.88
CA SER A 22 17.86 9.42 -34.33
C SER A 22 17.97 9.35 -32.82
N ALA A 23 17.69 10.46 -32.13
CA ALA A 23 17.73 10.52 -30.69
C ALA A 23 16.65 9.57 -30.16
N SER A 24 17.06 8.35 -29.82
CA SER A 24 16.20 7.37 -29.19
C SER A 24 15.71 7.98 -27.89
N ALA A 25 14.44 8.37 -27.85
CA ALA A 25 13.81 8.82 -26.62
C ALA A 25 14.03 7.73 -25.58
N SER A 26 14.81 8.04 -24.54
CA SER A 26 14.96 7.13 -23.41
C SER A 26 13.56 6.80 -22.92
N LYS A 27 13.19 5.52 -23.03
CA LYS A 27 12.00 5.01 -22.34
C LYS A 27 12.21 5.35 -20.87
N THR A 28 11.42 6.28 -20.35
CA THR A 28 11.25 6.43 -18.90
C THR A 28 10.94 5.04 -18.36
N ALA A 29 11.79 4.52 -17.48
CA ALA A 29 11.57 3.20 -16.91
C ALA A 29 10.18 3.21 -16.24
N GLU A 30 9.27 2.35 -16.71
CA GLU A 30 7.92 2.32 -16.17
C GLU A 30 7.99 2.00 -14.69
N ALA A 31 7.41 2.87 -13.87
CA ALA A 31 7.45 2.72 -12.41
C ALA A 31 6.82 1.38 -12.03
N LYS A 32 7.54 0.58 -11.23
CA LYS A 32 7.11 -0.77 -10.85
C LYS A 32 5.71 -0.75 -10.24
N VAL A 33 4.79 -1.48 -10.87
CA VAL A 33 3.54 -1.93 -10.24
C VAL A 33 3.89 -3.13 -9.35
N TYR A 34 3.45 -3.10 -8.10
CA TYR A 34 3.56 -4.20 -7.15
C TYR A 34 2.22 -4.94 -7.09
N SER A 35 2.25 -6.28 -7.09
CA SER A 35 1.06 -7.08 -6.77
C SER A 35 0.77 -7.08 -5.26
N GLU A 36 -0.44 -7.48 -4.85
CA GLU A 36 -0.76 -7.60 -3.42
C GLU A 36 0.26 -8.48 -2.67
N ASP A 37 0.63 -9.65 -3.19
CA ASP A 37 1.61 -10.53 -2.53
C ASP A 37 2.98 -9.87 -2.34
N GLU A 38 3.42 -9.04 -3.29
CA GLU A 38 4.62 -8.24 -3.14
C GLU A 38 4.46 -7.18 -2.04
N LEU A 39 3.35 -6.42 -2.04
CA LEU A 39 3.04 -5.41 -1.02
C LEU A 39 2.95 -6.03 0.38
N ARG A 40 2.30 -7.19 0.50
CA ARG A 40 2.23 -8.01 1.72
C ARG A 40 3.60 -8.41 2.22
N ASN A 41 4.48 -8.83 1.31
CA ASN A 41 5.86 -9.14 1.65
C ASN A 41 6.64 -7.88 2.07
N LEU A 42 6.44 -6.71 1.44
CA LEU A 42 7.13 -5.49 1.84
C LEU A 42 6.88 -5.10 3.32
N ILE A 43 5.65 -5.28 3.82
CA ILE A 43 5.26 -4.91 5.19
C ILE A 43 5.27 -6.06 6.20
N SER A 44 5.59 -7.29 5.78
CA SER A 44 5.60 -8.47 6.66
C SER A 44 6.73 -8.44 7.71
N GLY A 45 6.44 -8.95 8.91
CA GLY A 45 7.40 -9.09 10.01
C GLY A 45 7.87 -7.77 10.63
N LYS A 46 7.26 -6.63 10.29
CA LYS A 46 7.55 -5.32 10.91
C LYS A 46 7.04 -5.27 12.34
N LYS A 47 7.71 -4.44 13.16
CA LYS A 47 7.37 -4.21 14.56
C LYS A 47 7.30 -2.71 14.86
N ASP A 48 6.45 -2.32 15.79
CA ASP A 48 6.44 -0.96 16.32
C ASP A 48 7.57 -0.76 17.34
N ASN A 49 7.80 0.49 17.78
CA ASN A 49 8.89 0.80 18.72
C ASN A 49 8.70 0.19 20.11
N ASP A 50 7.50 -0.29 20.45
CA ASP A 50 7.23 -1.00 21.71
C ASP A 50 7.50 -2.52 21.56
N GLY A 51 7.91 -2.97 20.37
CA GLY A 51 8.25 -4.35 20.06
C GLY A 51 7.05 -5.21 19.64
N ASN A 52 5.85 -4.63 19.51
CA ASN A 52 4.67 -5.36 19.06
C ASN A 52 4.76 -5.63 17.55
N GLU A 53 4.37 -6.82 17.13
CA GLU A 53 4.29 -7.16 15.72
C GLU A 53 3.12 -6.42 15.04
N LEU A 54 3.40 -5.82 13.88
CA LEU A 54 2.35 -5.37 12.97
C LEU A 54 1.81 -6.61 12.26
N LYS A 55 0.68 -7.13 12.75
CA LYS A 55 0.05 -8.33 12.21
C LYS A 55 -0.54 -8.01 10.84
N LEU A 56 -0.12 -8.76 9.83
CA LEU A 56 -0.60 -8.64 8.46
C LEU A 56 -2.04 -9.18 8.35
N TYR A 57 -2.95 -8.39 7.79
CA TYR A 57 -4.36 -8.79 7.59
C TYR A 57 -4.50 -9.60 6.29
N SER A 58 -5.46 -10.53 6.23
CA SER A 58 -5.73 -11.28 4.99
C SER A 58 -6.31 -10.39 3.90
N LYS A 59 -6.24 -10.82 2.63
CA LYS A 59 -6.84 -10.10 1.50
C LYS A 59 -8.32 -9.81 1.76
N GLU A 60 -9.04 -10.84 2.17
CA GLU A 60 -10.48 -10.80 2.45
C GLU A 60 -10.80 -9.81 3.57
N GLN A 61 -9.96 -9.74 4.61
CA GLN A 61 -10.13 -8.79 5.70
C GLN A 61 -9.89 -7.34 5.26
N VAL A 62 -8.88 -7.10 4.41
CA VAL A 62 -8.60 -5.76 3.86
C VAL A 62 -9.71 -5.32 2.90
N ASP A 63 -10.19 -6.22 2.04
CA ASP A 63 -11.30 -5.94 1.12
C ASP A 63 -12.63 -5.74 1.85
N GLN A 64 -12.95 -6.55 2.87
CA GLN A 64 -14.11 -6.33 3.74
C GLN A 64 -14.03 -5.01 4.50
N GLY A 65 -12.87 -4.71 5.12
CA GLY A 65 -12.63 -3.45 5.82
C GLY A 65 -12.79 -2.23 4.92
N GLY A 66 -12.23 -2.29 3.71
CA GLY A 66 -12.38 -1.25 2.69
C GLY A 66 -13.82 -1.05 2.23
N ASN A 67 -14.58 -2.13 2.03
CA ASN A 67 -16.00 -2.05 1.65
C ASN A 67 -16.86 -1.46 2.78
N ILE A 68 -16.62 -1.83 4.04
CA ILE A 68 -17.30 -1.25 5.20
C ILE A 68 -16.95 0.24 5.34
N ALA A 69 -15.66 0.59 5.21
CA ALA A 69 -15.22 1.97 5.27
C ALA A 69 -15.81 2.83 4.12
N ASN A 70 -15.89 2.30 2.90
CA ASN A 70 -16.57 2.95 1.78
C ASN A 70 -18.07 3.18 2.05
N LEU A 71 -18.77 2.20 2.63
CA LEU A 71 -20.18 2.32 3.02
C LEU A 71 -20.36 3.38 4.13
N LEU A 72 -19.50 3.39 5.14
CA LEU A 72 -19.53 4.41 6.19
C LEU A 72 -19.27 5.80 5.60
N MET A 73 -18.27 5.94 4.72
CA MET A 73 -17.95 7.20 4.04
C MET A 73 -19.02 7.68 3.06
N SER A 74 -19.86 6.79 2.51
CA SER A 74 -21.00 7.22 1.68
C SER A 74 -22.12 7.86 2.52
N THR A 75 -22.17 7.56 3.82
CA THR A 75 -23.07 8.21 4.79
C THR A 75 -22.44 9.41 5.51
N ALA A 76 -21.14 9.64 5.33
CA ALA A 76 -20.42 10.74 5.95
C ALA A 76 -20.48 12.02 5.09
N THR A 77 -20.71 13.16 5.72
CA THR A 77 -20.58 14.49 5.10
C THR A 77 -19.37 15.19 5.67
N ILE A 78 -18.49 15.67 4.79
CA ILE A 78 -17.27 16.41 5.15
C ILE A 78 -17.42 17.85 4.64
N ASP A 79 -17.11 18.80 5.51
CA ASP A 79 -17.29 20.24 5.27
C ASP A 79 -15.97 20.98 5.58
N PRO A 80 -15.29 21.58 4.57
CA PRO A 80 -15.70 21.67 3.18
C PRO A 80 -15.42 20.37 2.39
N LYS A 81 -16.17 20.15 1.30
CA LYS A 81 -16.20 18.85 0.59
C LYS A 81 -14.88 18.47 -0.06
N GLU A 82 -14.10 19.45 -0.49
CA GLU A 82 -12.75 19.27 -1.03
C GLU A 82 -11.75 18.65 -0.04
N CYS A 83 -12.07 18.65 1.26
CA CYS A 83 -11.27 18.01 2.30
C CYS A 83 -11.61 16.53 2.52
N LYS A 84 -12.47 15.94 1.67
CA LYS A 84 -12.77 14.51 1.73
C LYS A 84 -11.50 13.65 1.70
N ASP A 85 -10.60 13.92 0.76
CA ASP A 85 -9.39 13.10 0.57
C ASP A 85 -8.47 13.17 1.81
N ILE A 86 -8.34 14.36 2.42
CA ILE A 86 -7.59 14.57 3.67
C ILE A 86 -8.27 13.87 4.86
N ALA A 87 -9.60 13.92 4.93
CA ALA A 87 -10.38 13.26 5.98
C ALA A 87 -10.34 11.72 5.90
N THR A 88 -10.10 11.17 4.69
CA THR A 88 -9.94 9.73 4.44
C THR A 88 -8.47 9.28 4.41
N ALA A 89 -7.52 10.20 4.55
CA ALA A 89 -6.10 9.90 4.53
C ALA A 89 -5.76 8.86 5.61
N GLY A 90 -4.90 7.89 5.26
CA GLY A 90 -4.51 6.77 6.12
C GLY A 90 -5.57 5.66 6.29
N LEU A 91 -6.85 5.92 6.02
CA LEU A 91 -7.92 4.91 6.03
C LEU A 91 -8.25 4.36 4.63
N LEU A 92 -8.32 5.24 3.62
CA LEU A 92 -8.78 4.91 2.27
C LEU A 92 -7.94 5.60 1.18
N ASP A 93 -6.65 5.84 1.43
CA ASP A 93 -5.67 6.33 0.44
C ASP A 93 -5.37 5.28 -0.66
N LYS A 94 -6.39 4.64 -1.22
CA LYS A 94 -6.25 3.73 -2.35
C LYS A 94 -5.85 4.56 -3.57
N VAL A 95 -4.60 4.39 -4.00
CA VAL A 95 -4.21 4.61 -5.40
C VAL A 95 -5.23 3.92 -6.31
N GLU A 96 -5.80 4.65 -7.27
CA GLU A 96 -6.93 4.16 -8.07
C GLU A 96 -6.59 2.84 -8.76
N SER A 97 -7.52 1.88 -8.70
CA SER A 97 -7.35 0.53 -9.28
C SER A 97 -6.02 -0.15 -8.89
N GLY A 98 -5.63 -0.03 -7.61
CA GLY A 98 -4.43 -0.64 -7.05
C GLY A 98 -4.67 -1.73 -6.01
N ASP A 99 -3.66 -2.58 -5.86
CA ASP A 99 -3.56 -3.54 -4.76
C ASP A 99 -3.14 -2.82 -3.46
N VAL A 100 -3.54 -3.38 -2.32
CA VAL A 100 -3.26 -2.84 -0.98
C VAL A 100 -3.00 -3.97 0.01
N ALA A 101 -1.89 -3.86 0.76
CA ALA A 101 -1.63 -4.65 1.94
C ALA A 101 -1.69 -3.77 3.20
N VAL A 102 -2.21 -4.32 4.30
CA VAL A 102 -2.32 -3.62 5.60
C VAL A 102 -1.83 -4.53 6.73
N ALA A 103 -1.04 -3.96 7.62
CA ALA A 103 -0.61 -4.57 8.88
C ALA A 103 -0.90 -3.61 10.05
N ILE A 104 -1.28 -4.15 11.21
CA ILE A 104 -1.70 -3.36 12.38
C ILE A 104 -1.04 -3.92 13.64
N SER A 105 -0.40 -3.06 14.45
CA SER A 105 0.02 -3.45 15.80
C SER A 105 -1.10 -3.18 16.80
N GLN A 106 -1.34 -4.15 17.69
CA GLN A 106 -2.33 -4.03 18.75
C GLN A 106 -1.63 -3.56 20.03
N GLY A 107 -2.02 -2.37 20.50
CA GLY A 107 -1.49 -1.75 21.71
C GLY A 107 -2.33 -0.53 22.10
N ASN A 108 -2.00 0.11 23.23
CA ASN A 108 -2.73 1.29 23.74
C ASN A 108 -2.73 2.47 22.75
N GLN A 109 -1.69 2.56 21.91
CA GLN A 109 -1.58 3.44 20.77
C GLN A 109 -1.39 2.56 19.53
N PRO A 110 -2.47 2.16 18.82
CA PRO A 110 -2.37 1.27 17.68
C PRO A 110 -1.63 1.97 16.53
N ARG A 111 -0.75 1.21 15.85
CA ARG A 111 -0.15 1.63 14.59
C ARG A 111 -0.78 0.89 13.42
N THR A 112 -0.94 1.56 12.29
CA THR A 112 -1.17 0.89 11.00
C THR A 112 0.03 1.13 10.09
N LEU A 113 0.32 0.14 9.24
CA LEU A 113 1.26 0.25 8.13
C LEU A 113 0.58 -0.34 6.90
N SER A 114 0.46 0.46 5.84
CA SER A 114 -0.05 0.00 4.55
C SER A 114 0.98 0.24 3.44
N ALA A 115 0.95 -0.64 2.45
CA ALA A 115 1.67 -0.50 1.21
C ALA A 115 0.69 -0.73 0.06
N GLN A 116 0.72 0.14 -0.95
CA GLN A 116 -0.29 0.22 -2.00
C GLN A 116 0.36 0.51 -3.35
N SER A 117 -0.20 -0.04 -4.43
CA SER A 117 0.33 0.17 -5.79
C SER A 117 -0.78 0.19 -6.84
N GLY A 118 -0.95 1.33 -7.52
CA GLY A 118 -1.92 1.53 -8.60
C GLY A 118 -1.44 0.88 -9.90
N SER A 119 -2.28 0.07 -10.54
CA SER A 119 -1.99 -0.52 -11.86
C SER A 119 -2.26 0.46 -13.02
N SER A 120 -3.17 1.40 -12.81
CA SER A 120 -3.56 2.45 -13.74
C SER A 120 -3.57 3.81 -13.02
N GLY A 121 -4.23 4.83 -13.58
CA GLY A 121 -4.37 6.15 -12.96
C GLY A 121 -3.06 6.91 -12.69
N PRO A 122 -3.13 7.98 -11.87
CA PRO A 122 -1.96 8.66 -11.32
C PRO A 122 -1.00 7.70 -10.62
N ASP A 123 0.30 8.01 -10.64
CA ASP A 123 1.25 7.34 -9.77
C ASP A 123 1.11 7.82 -8.30
N ALA A 124 1.78 7.14 -7.37
CA ALA A 124 1.69 7.48 -5.96
C ALA A 124 2.25 8.89 -5.66
N VAL A 125 3.25 9.32 -6.43
CA VAL A 125 3.89 10.63 -6.27
C VAL A 125 2.92 11.75 -6.64
N LYS A 126 2.19 11.63 -7.75
CA LYS A 126 1.14 12.57 -8.13
C LYS A 126 0.00 12.56 -7.10
N THR A 127 -0.50 11.39 -6.71
CA THR A 127 -1.58 11.27 -5.71
C THR A 127 -1.19 11.97 -4.39
N LEU A 128 0.03 11.76 -3.89
CA LEU A 128 0.48 12.37 -2.65
C LEU A 128 0.75 13.89 -2.78
N ASN A 129 1.14 14.36 -3.97
CA ASN A 129 1.20 15.80 -4.27
C ASN A 129 -0.19 16.44 -4.30
N ASP A 130 -1.17 15.81 -4.93
CA ASP A 130 -2.56 16.32 -5.00
C ASP A 130 -3.21 16.37 -3.62
N ILE A 131 -2.93 15.40 -2.74
CA ILE A 131 -3.37 15.41 -1.33
C ILE A 131 -2.66 16.53 -0.56
N SER A 132 -1.33 16.55 -0.54
CA SER A 132 -0.56 17.55 0.23
C SER A 132 -0.84 18.99 -0.20
N GLY A 133 -1.11 19.23 -1.50
CA GLY A 133 -1.51 20.54 -2.02
C GLY A 133 -2.82 21.09 -1.44
N LYS A 134 -3.72 20.23 -0.96
CA LYS A 134 -4.99 20.62 -0.31
C LYS A 134 -4.83 20.90 1.19
N MET A 135 -3.70 20.56 1.80
CA MET A 135 -3.55 20.59 3.26
C MET A 135 -3.82 21.98 3.86
N GLY A 136 -3.40 23.06 3.19
CA GLY A 136 -3.63 24.43 3.64
C GLY A 136 -5.11 24.83 3.73
N GLN A 137 -5.96 24.35 2.82
CA GLN A 137 -7.41 24.61 2.86
C GLN A 137 -8.16 23.62 3.79
N CYS A 138 -7.51 22.51 4.14
CA CYS A 138 -8.04 21.43 4.97
C CYS A 138 -7.43 21.35 6.37
N ALA A 139 -6.78 22.43 6.83
CA ALA A 139 -6.25 22.52 8.18
C ALA A 139 -7.35 22.43 9.26
N LYS A 140 -8.60 22.79 8.93
CA LYS A 140 -9.78 22.54 9.77
C LYS A 140 -10.97 22.14 8.89
N PHE A 141 -11.65 21.05 9.26
CA PHE A 141 -12.87 20.59 8.60
C PHE A 141 -13.79 19.89 9.61
N SER A 142 -15.09 19.88 9.34
CA SER A 142 -16.04 19.07 10.10
C SER A 142 -16.32 17.75 9.39
N VAL A 143 -16.53 16.69 10.18
CA VAL A 143 -17.08 15.41 9.71
C VAL A 143 -18.39 15.14 10.43
N SER A 144 -19.44 14.87 9.65
CA SER A 144 -20.74 14.42 10.15
C SER A 144 -20.99 12.99 9.68
N ALA A 145 -21.14 12.04 10.60
CA ALA A 145 -21.41 10.64 10.29
C ALA A 145 -22.30 10.01 11.37
N LEU A 146 -23.25 9.15 10.97
CA LEU A 146 -24.17 8.44 11.87
C LEU A 146 -24.88 9.35 12.91
N GLY A 147 -25.24 10.57 12.51
CA GLY A 147 -25.90 11.57 13.36
C GLY A 147 -24.97 12.29 14.35
N GLN A 148 -23.67 11.98 14.36
CA GLN A 148 -22.66 12.68 15.15
C GLN A 148 -21.89 13.67 14.26
N LYS A 149 -21.62 14.87 14.77
CA LYS A 149 -20.71 15.84 14.14
C LYS A 149 -19.49 16.05 15.04
N TYR A 150 -18.31 16.01 14.46
CA TYR A 150 -17.05 16.37 15.12
C TYR A 150 -16.18 17.21 14.17
N ASP A 151 -15.37 18.08 14.75
CA ASP A 151 -14.38 18.86 14.02
C ASP A 151 -13.02 18.16 14.07
N VAL A 152 -12.24 18.34 13.02
CA VAL A 152 -10.86 17.86 12.90
C VAL A 152 -9.97 19.06 12.60
N SER A 153 -8.95 19.25 13.42
CA SER A 153 -7.87 20.21 13.16
C SER A 153 -6.64 19.41 12.75
N SER A 154 -6.11 19.67 11.56
CA SER A 154 -4.98 18.95 10.98
C SER A 154 -3.81 19.89 10.72
N GLU A 155 -2.61 19.46 11.08
CA GLU A 155 -1.37 20.22 10.93
C GLU A 155 -0.37 19.41 10.09
N GLU A 156 0.36 20.07 9.19
CA GLU A 156 1.42 19.44 8.39
C GLU A 156 2.70 19.29 9.23
N LEU A 157 3.31 18.11 9.17
CA LEU A 157 4.54 17.79 9.87
C LEU A 157 5.73 17.71 8.91
N LYS A 158 6.90 18.17 9.36
CA LYS A 158 8.15 18.11 8.61
C LYS A 158 8.79 16.71 8.71
N ALA A 159 8.19 15.74 8.04
CA ALA A 159 8.74 14.40 7.92
C ALA A 159 9.81 14.30 6.82
N LYS A 160 10.69 13.29 6.93
CA LYS A 160 11.69 12.94 5.92
C LYS A 160 11.73 11.43 5.71
N THR A 161 11.63 11.00 4.46
CA THR A 161 11.76 9.59 4.07
C THR A 161 12.64 9.44 2.84
N ASP A 162 13.09 8.21 2.55
CA ASP A 162 13.95 7.89 1.40
C ASP A 162 13.17 7.78 0.07
N ALA A 163 12.08 8.54 -0.07
CA ALA A 163 11.15 8.48 -1.19
C ALA A 163 11.18 9.76 -2.04
N ASP A 164 10.67 9.69 -3.27
CA ASP A 164 10.54 10.84 -4.18
C ASP A 164 9.65 11.95 -3.59
N LYS A 165 8.62 11.58 -2.83
CA LYS A 165 7.73 12.49 -2.11
C LYS A 165 7.41 11.96 -0.72
N THR A 166 7.53 12.82 0.29
CA THR A 166 7.01 12.62 1.66
C THR A 166 5.87 13.60 1.92
N PHE A 167 4.89 13.20 2.73
CA PHE A 167 3.91 14.08 3.35
C PHE A 167 3.55 13.51 4.72
N ALA A 168 3.37 14.35 5.73
CA ALA A 168 3.01 13.90 7.06
C ALA A 168 2.09 14.90 7.75
N THR A 169 1.22 14.40 8.61
CA THR A 169 0.23 15.22 9.33
C THR A 169 0.04 14.72 10.76
N VAL A 170 -0.47 15.61 11.61
CA VAL A 170 -1.17 15.23 12.83
C VAL A 170 -2.56 15.85 12.82
N SER A 171 -3.58 15.01 12.98
CA SER A 171 -4.99 15.40 13.00
C SER A 171 -5.56 15.18 14.39
N THR A 172 -6.10 16.22 15.01
CA THR A 172 -6.76 16.19 16.33
C THR A 172 -8.27 16.25 16.14
N ARG A 173 -9.00 15.28 16.69
CA ARG A 173 -10.47 15.26 16.70
C ARG A 173 -11.02 15.99 17.93
N SER A 174 -12.02 16.84 17.73
CA SER A 174 -12.76 17.50 18.81
C SER A 174 -13.48 16.51 19.72
N GLY A 175 -13.52 16.79 21.03
CA GLY A 175 -14.22 16.01 22.04
C GLY A 175 -13.37 15.79 23.29
N ASP A 176 -13.94 15.15 24.31
CA ASP A 176 -13.36 15.08 25.66
C ASP A 176 -12.00 14.37 25.70
N ASN A 177 -11.75 13.45 24.77
CA ASN A 177 -10.52 12.64 24.70
C ASN A 177 -9.44 13.20 23.75
N GLN A 178 -9.69 14.32 23.04
CA GLN A 178 -8.75 15.00 22.12
C GLN A 178 -7.87 14.04 21.29
N GLN A 179 -8.48 12.99 20.70
CA GLN A 179 -7.73 11.93 20.04
C GLN A 179 -6.97 12.48 18.82
N LYS A 180 -5.68 12.19 18.77
CA LYS A 180 -4.79 12.51 17.65
C LYS A 180 -4.53 11.27 16.80
N LEU A 181 -4.43 11.50 15.49
CA LEU A 181 -3.93 10.57 14.50
C LEU A 181 -2.72 11.23 13.83
N MET A 182 -1.54 10.65 13.97
CA MET A 182 -0.35 11.05 13.23
C MET A 182 -0.16 10.11 12.03
N GLN A 183 0.22 10.66 10.90
CA GLN A 183 0.44 9.94 9.65
C GLN A 183 1.75 10.38 9.01
N VAL A 184 2.52 9.41 8.50
CA VAL A 184 3.63 9.63 7.56
C VAL A 184 3.35 8.81 6.31
N SER A 185 3.23 9.51 5.18
CA SER A 185 3.04 8.95 3.84
C SER A 185 4.28 9.20 3.00
N ALA A 186 4.69 8.20 2.23
CA ALA A 186 5.79 8.32 1.28
C ALA A 186 5.46 7.62 -0.04
N ALA A 187 5.78 8.28 -1.14
CA ALA A 187 5.53 7.80 -2.49
C ALA A 187 6.83 7.68 -3.29
N GLN A 188 7.05 6.51 -3.88
CA GLN A 188 8.18 6.19 -4.75
C GLN A 188 7.64 5.58 -6.05
N GLY A 189 7.64 6.35 -7.14
CA GLY A 189 6.94 5.97 -8.37
C GLY A 189 5.48 5.59 -8.11
N ARG A 190 5.11 4.31 -8.32
CA ARG A 190 3.77 3.76 -8.09
C ARG A 190 3.52 3.19 -6.68
N LEU A 191 4.56 3.03 -5.86
CA LEU A 191 4.42 2.55 -4.48
C LEU A 191 4.07 3.70 -3.54
N LEU A 192 2.93 3.60 -2.86
CA LEU A 192 2.55 4.44 -1.72
C LEU A 192 2.69 3.62 -0.44
N VAL A 193 3.48 4.10 0.51
CA VAL A 193 3.59 3.54 1.86
C VAL A 193 3.00 4.56 2.84
N VAL A 194 2.11 4.12 3.74
CA VAL A 194 1.54 4.96 4.78
C VAL A 194 1.69 4.27 6.12
N ALA A 195 2.29 4.95 7.10
CA ALA A 195 2.30 4.53 8.49
C ALA A 195 1.50 5.53 9.32
N THR A 196 0.64 5.05 10.21
CA THR A 196 -0.14 5.89 11.13
C THR A 196 0.01 5.44 12.58
N LYS A 197 -0.20 6.36 13.52
CA LYS A 197 -0.28 6.09 14.96
C LYS A 197 -1.42 6.90 15.58
N SER A 198 -2.24 6.26 16.40
CA SER A 198 -3.31 6.95 17.16
C SER A 198 -2.91 7.12 18.63
N GLY A 199 -3.26 8.25 19.25
CA GLY A 199 -2.99 8.51 20.68
C GLY A 199 -3.42 9.90 21.13
N THR A 200 -3.22 10.24 22.40
CA THR A 200 -3.48 11.60 22.94
C THR A 200 -2.26 12.51 22.79
N ASP A 201 -1.05 11.96 22.92
CA ASP A 201 0.19 12.70 23.11
C ASP A 201 1.26 12.28 22.08
N LEU A 202 0.92 12.46 20.80
CA LEU A 202 1.82 12.20 19.67
C LEU A 202 2.75 13.40 19.43
N GLY A 203 4.04 13.16 19.20
CA GLY A 203 5.05 14.18 18.90
C GLY A 203 6.26 13.64 18.12
N ASP A 204 7.39 14.35 18.14
CA ASP A 204 8.57 14.07 17.29
C ASP A 204 9.06 12.62 17.32
N LYS A 205 8.99 11.95 18.48
CA LYS A 205 9.40 10.55 18.63
C LYS A 205 8.49 9.60 17.83
N ASP A 206 7.19 9.86 17.85
CA ASP A 206 6.18 9.12 17.09
C ASP A 206 6.34 9.40 15.58
N GLN A 207 6.65 10.63 15.20
CA GLN A 207 6.95 10.96 13.81
C GLN A 207 8.16 10.18 13.32
N LYS A 208 9.22 10.08 14.13
CA LYS A 208 10.43 9.31 13.80
C LYS A 208 10.20 7.79 13.78
N GLU A 209 9.30 7.28 14.63
CA GLU A 209 8.81 5.89 14.55
C GLU A 209 8.18 5.60 13.18
N LEU A 210 7.24 6.46 12.75
CA LEU A 210 6.52 6.30 11.49
C LEU A 210 7.43 6.50 10.26
N GLU A 211 8.33 7.49 10.27
CA GLU A 211 9.38 7.63 9.24
C GLU A 211 10.26 6.38 9.16
N GLY A 212 10.66 5.82 10.31
CA GLY A 212 11.43 4.59 10.39
C GLY A 212 10.72 3.43 9.70
N LEU A 213 9.49 3.13 10.10
CA LEU A 213 8.64 2.09 9.50
C LEU A 213 8.50 2.25 7.98
N VAL A 214 8.30 3.48 7.50
CA VAL A 214 8.15 3.78 6.07
C VAL A 214 9.47 3.54 5.31
N ASN A 215 10.60 4.04 5.82
CA ASN A 215 11.92 3.81 5.20
C ASN A 215 12.28 2.32 5.18
N ASP A 216 11.90 1.58 6.21
CA ASP A 216 12.10 0.13 6.34
C ASP A 216 11.36 -0.68 5.24
N VAL A 217 10.24 -0.15 4.73
CA VAL A 217 9.46 -0.72 3.62
C VAL A 217 10.09 -0.30 2.28
N LEU A 218 10.46 0.98 2.13
CA LEU A 218 11.11 1.51 0.93
C LEU A 218 12.47 0.84 0.66
N ALA A 219 13.26 0.57 1.70
CA ALA A 219 14.53 -0.15 1.60
C ALA A 219 14.32 -1.60 1.12
N LYS A 220 13.31 -2.30 1.67
CA LYS A 220 12.94 -3.66 1.22
C LYS A 220 12.45 -3.66 -0.23
N ALA A 221 11.72 -2.63 -0.65
CA ALA A 221 11.26 -2.45 -2.03
C ALA A 221 12.41 -2.23 -3.03
N LYS A 222 13.45 -1.48 -2.63
CA LYS A 222 14.69 -1.29 -3.42
C LYS A 222 15.52 -2.58 -3.50
N GLY A 223 15.63 -3.34 -2.41
CA GLY A 223 16.36 -4.62 -2.37
C GLY A 223 15.69 -5.77 -3.12
N GLY A 224 14.37 -5.75 -3.30
CA GLY A 224 13.61 -6.80 -4.01
C GLY A 224 13.74 -6.78 -5.54
N ALA A 225 14.34 -5.75 -6.14
CA ALA A 225 14.42 -5.59 -7.59
C ALA A 225 15.42 -6.55 -8.29
N THR A 226 16.27 -7.24 -7.53
CA THR A 226 17.41 -8.00 -8.07
C THR A 226 17.14 -9.49 -8.32
N SER A 227 15.94 -10.00 -7.97
CA SER A 227 15.64 -11.45 -7.95
C SER A 227 14.61 -11.87 -9.00
N SER A 228 14.86 -11.58 -10.29
CA SER A 228 14.06 -12.10 -11.41
C SER A 228 14.85 -12.17 -12.73
N ALA A 229 15.98 -12.87 -12.72
CA ALA A 229 16.74 -13.17 -13.95
C ALA A 229 17.61 -14.44 -13.85
N THR A 230 16.99 -15.62 -13.66
CA THR A 230 17.61 -16.90 -14.07
C THR A 230 16.54 -17.91 -14.46
N ALA A 231 16.04 -17.77 -15.70
CA ALA A 231 15.36 -18.87 -16.38
C ALA A 231 16.43 -19.67 -17.14
N THR A 232 16.95 -20.73 -16.52
CA THR A 232 17.81 -21.72 -17.20
C THR A 232 17.04 -23.01 -17.34
N SER A 233 16.43 -23.20 -18.51
CA SER A 233 15.88 -24.49 -18.91
C SER A 233 17.02 -25.48 -19.19
N THR A 234 17.03 -26.62 -18.49
CA THR A 234 17.82 -27.79 -18.93
C THR A 234 16.98 -29.04 -18.81
N SER A 235 16.62 -29.61 -19.96
CA SER A 235 15.85 -30.84 -20.10
C SER A 235 16.76 -32.06 -20.26
N GLY A 236 16.38 -33.19 -19.65
CA GLY A 236 16.76 -34.53 -20.11
C GLY A 236 17.71 -35.33 -19.20
N GLY A 237 17.34 -36.58 -18.91
CA GLY A 237 18.20 -37.55 -18.22
C GLY A 237 17.39 -38.62 -17.46
N SER A 238 17.20 -39.80 -18.05
CA SER A 238 16.38 -40.89 -17.50
C SER A 238 17.19 -41.98 -16.77
N MET A 239 16.49 -42.83 -16.01
CA MET A 239 16.93 -44.14 -15.44
C MET A 239 17.95 -44.06 -14.27
N SER A 240 17.70 -44.67 -13.11
CA SER A 240 17.63 -46.14 -12.98
C SER A 240 16.97 -46.65 -11.68
N THR A 241 16.71 -47.95 -11.66
CA THR A 241 15.97 -48.75 -10.66
C THR A 241 16.75 -49.09 -9.39
N SER A 242 16.05 -49.27 -8.26
CA SER A 242 16.30 -50.34 -7.27
C SER A 242 15.16 -50.47 -6.23
N SER A 243 14.54 -51.65 -6.14
CA SER A 243 13.78 -52.10 -4.95
C SER A 243 14.69 -53.01 -4.10
N PRO A 244 14.39 -53.22 -2.80
CA PRO A 244 13.59 -54.41 -2.47
C PRO A 244 12.54 -54.23 -1.35
N SER A 245 11.67 -55.24 -1.24
CA SER A 245 10.63 -55.48 -0.22
C SER A 245 11.18 -55.55 1.22
N ALA A 246 10.42 -55.55 2.32
CA ALA A 246 8.98 -55.77 2.58
C ALA A 246 8.52 -54.88 3.78
N THR A 247 7.40 -55.01 4.52
CA THR A 247 6.43 -56.11 4.76
C THR A 247 5.03 -55.58 5.14
N SER A 248 4.03 -56.45 5.06
CA SER A 248 2.60 -56.32 5.39
C SER A 248 2.23 -55.82 6.80
N THR A 249 1.13 -55.08 6.92
CA THR A 249 -0.09 -55.45 7.69
C THR A 249 -1.28 -54.66 7.14
N ALA A 250 -2.49 -55.23 7.16
CA ALA A 250 -3.62 -54.82 6.32
C ALA A 250 -4.85 -54.31 7.12
N SER A 251 -5.79 -53.67 6.39
CA SER A 251 -7.25 -53.62 6.67
C SER A 251 -7.71 -52.79 7.90
N SER A 252 -8.90 -52.16 7.93
CA SER A 252 -9.97 -52.00 6.93
C SER A 252 -10.95 -50.86 7.31
N THR A 253 -11.40 -50.09 6.30
CA THR A 253 -12.81 -49.80 5.95
C THR A 253 -13.84 -49.20 6.95
N ALA A 254 -14.59 -48.21 6.43
CA ALA A 254 -15.95 -47.75 6.81
C ALA A 254 -16.14 -46.98 8.14
N SER A 255 -17.19 -46.16 8.31
CA SER A 255 -18.04 -45.38 7.38
C SER A 255 -18.84 -44.35 8.21
N ALA A 256 -19.47 -43.37 7.55
CA ALA A 256 -20.28 -42.35 8.21
C ALA A 256 -21.54 -42.91 8.90
N THR A 257 -21.96 -42.26 10.00
CA THR A 257 -23.33 -42.30 10.52
C THR A 257 -23.73 -40.93 11.06
N MET A 258 -24.82 -40.38 10.53
CA MET A 258 -25.50 -39.20 11.09
C MET A 258 -26.33 -39.61 12.32
N THR A 259 -26.45 -38.76 13.33
CA THR A 259 -27.51 -38.89 14.34
C THR A 259 -28.13 -37.53 14.61
N SER A 260 -29.40 -37.41 14.25
CA SER A 260 -30.29 -36.36 14.73
C SER A 260 -30.92 -36.82 16.04
N GLY A 261 -31.09 -35.90 17.00
CA GLY A 261 -31.76 -36.19 18.28
C GLY A 261 -32.42 -34.92 18.82
N SER A 262 -33.75 -34.85 18.72
CA SER A 262 -34.56 -33.69 19.12
C SER A 262 -35.25 -33.91 20.47
N GLY A 263 -35.36 -32.84 21.27
CA GLY A 263 -36.28 -32.72 22.43
C GLY A 263 -35.76 -33.35 23.73
N THR A 264 -35.93 -32.76 24.92
CA THR A 264 -37.19 -32.19 25.44
C THR A 264 -37.01 -31.12 26.53
N THR A 265 -37.93 -30.15 26.51
CA THR A 265 -38.49 -29.33 27.61
C THR A 265 -37.97 -29.45 29.06
N SER A 266 -37.70 -28.30 29.70
CA SER A 266 -38.13 -28.01 31.10
C SER A 266 -38.11 -26.50 31.45
N SER A 267 -39.22 -26.03 32.03
CA SER A 267 -39.48 -24.70 32.66
C SER A 267 -40.91 -24.79 33.27
N PRO A 268 -41.39 -23.88 34.17
CA PRO A 268 -40.74 -22.77 34.86
C PRO A 268 -40.98 -22.74 36.41
N SER A 269 -40.33 -21.82 37.16
CA SER A 269 -40.80 -21.09 38.37
C SER A 269 -39.61 -20.54 39.20
N ALA A 270 -39.72 -19.51 40.06
CA ALA A 270 -40.61 -18.34 40.17
C ALA A 270 -40.15 -17.46 41.37
N SER A 271 -40.45 -16.16 41.35
CA SER A 271 -40.33 -15.19 42.49
C SER A 271 -38.90 -14.79 42.90
N ARG A 272 -38.63 -13.57 43.38
CA ARG A 272 -39.49 -12.42 43.72
C ARG A 272 -39.03 -11.14 43.02
#